data_AF-A0A7J6UN98-F1
#
_entry.id   AF-A0A7J6UN98-F1
#
_cell.length_a   1.000
_cell.length_b   1.000
_cell.length_c   1.000
_cell.angle_alpha   90.00
_cell.angle_beta   90.00
_cell.angle_gamma   90.00
#
_symmetry.space_group_name_H-M   'P 1'
#
loop_
_entity.id
_entity.type
_entity.pdbx_description
1 polymer ?
#
loop_
_entity_poly.entity_id
_entity_poly.type
_entity_poly.pdbx_seq_one_letter_code
_entity_poly.pdbx_strand_id
1 'polypeptide(L)'
;MIRENGPLFKQAMLEDMHVSPLDSDVMQVSLALSDIELFKANLESWMKPETVSSNLLTFPGKSELLSEPLGVVVVYGAWNYNFLLTLQPVIGAIGA
;
A
#
# COMPACT_ATOMS: atom_id res chain seq x y z
N MET A 1 -12.67 -8.34 2.43
CA MET A 1 -11.73 -8.88 3.44
C MET A 1 -11.63 -8.01 4.70
N ILE A 2 -10.93 -6.86 4.72
CA ILE A 2 -10.72 -6.07 5.97
C ILE A 2 -12.04 -5.62 6.62
N ARG A 3 -12.94 -4.99 5.86
CA ARG A 3 -14.22 -4.49 6.39
C ARG A 3 -15.14 -5.62 6.88
N GLU A 4 -15.22 -6.71 6.13
CA GLU A 4 -16.06 -7.87 6.45
C GLU A 4 -15.59 -8.60 7.73
N ASN A 5 -14.28 -8.66 7.95
CA ASN A 5 -13.68 -9.38 9.08
C ASN A 5 -13.21 -8.43 10.21
N GLY A 6 -13.64 -7.16 10.18
CA GLY A 6 -13.19 -6.13 11.14
C GLY A 6 -13.30 -6.55 12.61
N PRO A 7 -14.43 -7.14 13.08
CA PRO A 7 -14.54 -7.62 14.45
C PRO A 7 -13.51 -8.71 14.82
N LEU A 8 -13.20 -9.62 13.89
CA LEU A 8 -12.24 -10.70 14.12
C LEU A 8 -10.81 -10.15 14.26
N PHE A 9 -10.42 -9.20 13.41
CA PHE A 9 -9.11 -8.56 13.52
C PHE A 9 -8.95 -7.79 14.83
N LYS A 10 -9.98 -7.08 15.27
CA LYS A 10 -9.96 -6.36 16.56
C LYS A 10 -9.86 -7.31 17.74
N GLN A 11 -10.57 -8.43 17.70
CA GLN A 11 -10.48 -9.46 18.72
C GLN A 11 -9.06 -10.02 18.81
N ALA A 12 -8.44 -10.35 17.68
CA ALA A 12 -7.05 -10.84 17.66
C ALA A 12 -6.06 -9.79 18.20
N MET A 13 -6.20 -8.52 17.81
CA MET A 13 -5.34 -7.44 18.32
C MET A 13 -5.51 -7.20 19.83
N LEU A 14 -6.73 -7.37 20.35
CA LEU A 14 -7.00 -7.32 21.79
C LEU A 14 -6.30 -8.48 22.50
N GLU A 15 -6.34 -9.69 21.95
CA GLU A 15 -5.70 -10.87 22.54
C GLU A 15 -4.16 -10.78 22.49
N ASP A 16 -3.59 -10.32 21.39
CA ASP A 16 -2.15 -10.23 21.19
C ASP A 16 -1.51 -9.06 21.97
N MET A 17 -2.16 -7.89 21.93
CA MET A 17 -1.56 -6.63 22.36
C MET A 17 -2.32 -5.91 23.47
N HIS A 18 -3.49 -6.42 23.87
CA HIS A 18 -4.37 -5.78 24.86
C HIS A 18 -4.79 -4.35 24.49
N VAL A 19 -4.87 -4.08 23.18
CA VAL A 19 -5.25 -2.79 22.62
C VAL A 19 -6.77 -2.71 22.51
N SER A 20 -7.36 -1.56 22.88
CA SER A 20 -8.81 -1.39 22.82
C SER A 20 -9.32 -1.48 21.36
N PRO A 21 -10.59 -1.84 21.14
CA PRO A 21 -11.16 -1.84 19.78
C PRO A 21 -11.09 -0.48 19.09
N LEU A 22 -11.21 0.62 19.84
CA LEU A 22 -11.10 1.98 19.31
C LEU A 22 -9.67 2.29 18.86
N ASP A 23 -8.68 1.96 19.69
CA ASP A 23 -7.27 2.18 19.34
C ASP A 23 -6.85 1.31 18.15
N SER A 24 -7.34 0.06 18.11
CA SER A 24 -7.16 -0.84 16.96
C SER A 24 -7.70 -0.24 15.65
N ASP A 25 -8.87 0.41 15.71
CA ASP A 25 -9.45 1.09 14.55
C ASP A 25 -8.63 2.31 14.12
N VAL A 26 -8.37 3.21 15.06
CA VAL A 26 -7.79 4.53 14.76
C VAL A 26 -6.32 4.40 14.37
N MET A 27 -5.56 3.56 15.08
CA MET A 27 -4.11 3.46 14.91
C MET A 27 -3.69 2.44 13.84
N GLN A 28 -4.59 1.56 13.39
CA GLN A 28 -4.20 0.49 12.47
C GLN A 28 -5.18 0.29 11.31
N VAL A 29 -6.44 -0.07 11.58
CA VAL A 29 -7.39 -0.45 10.52
C VAL A 29 -7.73 0.73 9.61
N SER A 30 -8.01 1.90 10.17
CA SER A 30 -8.43 3.08 9.42
C SER A 30 -7.30 3.61 8.53
N LEU A 31 -6.05 3.55 9.00
CA LEU A 31 -4.89 3.95 8.23
C LEU A 31 -4.69 3.03 7.02
N ALA A 32 -4.75 1.70 7.20
CA ALA A 32 -4.67 0.76 6.10
C ALA A 32 -5.81 0.93 5.07
N LEU A 33 -7.04 1.19 5.53
CA LEU A 33 -8.16 1.48 4.65
C LEU A 33 -7.99 2.81 3.89
N SER A 34 -7.42 3.83 4.54
CA SER A 34 -7.10 5.11 3.91
C SER A 34 -6.09 4.93 2.76
N ASP A 35 -5.05 4.13 2.98
CA ASP A 35 -4.06 3.85 1.93
C ASP A 35 -4.68 3.08 0.77
N ILE A 36 -5.57 2.12 1.02
CA ILE A 36 -6.30 1.42 -0.03
C ILE A 36 -7.11 2.40 -0.88
N GLU A 37 -7.82 3.35 -0.28
CA GLU A 37 -8.58 4.35 -1.03
C GLU A 37 -7.66 5.31 -1.80
N LEU A 38 -6.51 5.69 -1.24
CA LEU A 38 -5.49 6.49 -1.93
C LEU A 38 -4.99 5.77 -3.19
N PHE A 39 -4.61 4.50 -3.08
CA PHE A 39 -4.16 3.69 -4.21
C PHE A 39 -5.28 3.54 -5.24
N LYS A 40 -6.50 3.18 -4.83
CA LYS A 40 -7.64 3.07 -5.74
C LYS A 40 -7.91 4.35 -6.53
N ALA A 41 -7.72 5.52 -5.91
CA ALA A 41 -7.96 6.81 -6.56
C ALA A 41 -6.87 7.22 -7.56
N ASN A 42 -5.61 6.79 -7.36
CA ASN A 42 -4.46 7.32 -8.10
C ASN A 42 -3.69 6.29 -8.93
N LEU A 43 -3.91 4.99 -8.72
CA LEU A 43 -3.12 3.91 -9.33
C LEU A 43 -3.02 4.03 -10.86
N GLU A 44 -4.14 4.28 -11.54
CA GLU A 44 -4.14 4.43 -12.99
C GLU A 44 -3.26 5.60 -13.45
N SER A 45 -3.20 6.69 -12.69
CA SER A 45 -2.34 7.83 -13.02
C SER A 45 -0.87 7.52 -12.74
N TRP A 46 -0.57 6.80 -11.66
CA TRP A 46 0.80 6.45 -11.28
C TRP A 46 1.44 5.43 -12.22
N MET A 47 0.64 4.59 -12.88
CA MET A 47 1.11 3.60 -13.85
C MET A 47 1.29 4.15 -15.28
N LYS A 48 0.87 5.40 -15.56
CA LYS A 48 0.99 5.97 -16.91
C LYS A 48 2.46 6.28 -17.24
N PRO A 49 2.93 5.97 -18.46
CA PRO A 49 4.26 6.37 -18.90
C PRO A 49 4.45 7.89 -18.81
N GLU A 50 5.57 8.30 -18.23
CA GLU A 50 5.94 9.71 -18.13
C GLU A 50 6.88 10.09 -19.28
N THR A 51 6.44 10.99 -20.17
CA THR A 51 7.31 11.49 -21.25
C THR A 51 8.37 12.42 -20.67
N VAL A 52 9.64 12.12 -20.94
CA VAL A 52 10.78 12.93 -20.48
C VAL A 52 11.50 13.62 -21.63
N SER A 53 12.17 14.74 -21.32
CA SER A 53 12.88 15.52 -22.33
C SER A 53 14.02 14.71 -22.95
N SER A 54 14.06 14.70 -24.28
CA SER A 54 15.08 14.02 -25.07
C SER A 54 16.10 15.03 -25.59
N ASN A 55 17.37 14.66 -25.69
CA ASN A 55 18.40 15.54 -26.24
C ASN A 55 18.36 15.51 -27.78
N LEU A 56 19.03 16.49 -28.41
CA LEU A 56 19.08 16.60 -29.88
C LEU A 56 19.69 15.37 -30.58
N LEU A 57 20.60 14.65 -29.91
CA LEU A 57 21.24 13.46 -30.47
C LEU A 57 20.24 12.30 -30.63
N THR A 58 19.19 12.28 -29.81
CA THR A 58 18.13 11.26 -29.85
C THR A 58 16.94 11.63 -30.72
N PHE A 59 16.93 12.81 -31.36
CA PHE A 59 15.86 13.22 -32.27
C PHE A 59 15.83 12.34 -33.55
N PRO A 60 14.67 11.86 -34.04
CA PRO A 60 13.28 12.18 -33.63
C PRO A 60 12.66 11.19 -32.63
N GLY A 61 13.48 10.43 -31.90
CA GLY A 61 13.03 9.47 -30.89
C GLY A 61 12.26 10.13 -29.73
N LYS A 62 11.47 9.32 -29.03
CA LYS A 62 10.76 9.69 -27.80
C LYS A 62 11.39 8.95 -26.62
N SER A 63 11.45 9.60 -25.46
CA SER A 63 11.91 9.00 -24.21
C SER A 63 10.76 9.00 -23.20
N GLU A 64 10.52 7.86 -22.58
CA GLU A 64 9.44 7.66 -21.60
C GLU A 64 9.98 6.88 -20.40
N LEU A 65 9.49 7.19 -19.20
CA LEU A 65 9.71 6.40 -17.99
C LEU A 65 8.48 5.52 -17.76
N LEU A 66 8.71 4.22 -17.62
CA LEU A 66 7.66 3.24 -17.32
C LEU A 66 7.94 2.61 -15.96
N SER A 67 6.92 2.60 -15.11
CA SER A 67 6.95 1.88 -13.84
C SER A 67 6.57 0.42 -14.09
N GLU A 68 7.42 -0.50 -13.67
CA GLU A 68 7.18 -1.94 -13.77
C GLU A 68 7.38 -2.61 -12.41
N PRO A 69 6.60 -3.64 -12.08
CA PRO A 69 6.75 -4.36 -10.82
C PRO A 69 8.09 -5.08 -10.76
N LEU A 70 8.74 -5.02 -9.59
CA LEU A 70 10.04 -5.67 -9.37
C LEU A 70 9.97 -7.21 -9.33
N GLY A 71 8.79 -7.78 -9.11
CA GLY A 71 8.55 -9.22 -9.00
C GLY A 71 8.05 -9.62 -7.60
N VAL A 72 8.69 -10.60 -6.97
CA VAL A 72 8.25 -11.15 -5.69
C VAL A 72 8.73 -10.27 -4.53
N VAL A 73 7.80 -9.80 -3.71
CA VAL A 73 8.07 -8.98 -2.52
C VAL A 73 7.77 -9.80 -1.27
N VAL A 74 8.72 -9.82 -0.32
CA VAL A 74 8.53 -10.41 1.01
C VAL A 74 8.36 -9.27 2.01
N VAL A 75 7.28 -9.33 2.80
CA VAL A 75 6.99 -8.36 3.86
C VAL A 75 7.16 -9.02 5.23
N TYR A 76 8.06 -8.48 6.04
CA TYR A 76 8.25 -8.89 7.44
C TYR A 76 7.50 -7.92 8.36
N GLY A 77 6.37 -8.35 8.90
CA GLY A 77 5.59 -7.57 9.86
C GLY A 77 6.31 -7.41 11.21
N ALA A 78 5.95 -6.36 11.95
CA ALA A 78 6.41 -6.12 13.32
C ALA A 78 5.25 -6.25 14.31
N TRP A 79 5.56 -6.47 15.59
CA TRP A 79 4.56 -6.85 16.60
C TRP A 79 3.76 -5.68 17.19
N ASN A 80 4.28 -4.45 17.16
CA ASN A 80 3.71 -3.30 17.89
C ASN A 80 2.53 -2.60 17.18
N TYR A 81 2.43 -2.78 15.86
CA TYR A 81 1.27 -2.40 15.05
C TYR A 81 1.04 -3.52 14.03
N ASN A 82 0.79 -4.71 14.56
CA ASN A 82 0.82 -5.98 13.83
C ASN A 82 -0.05 -5.99 12.56
N PHE A 83 -1.19 -5.31 12.57
CA PHE A 83 -2.07 -5.22 11.41
C PHE A 83 -1.52 -4.22 10.38
N LEU A 84 -1.18 -3.00 10.82
CA LEU A 84 -0.75 -1.92 9.92
C LEU A 84 0.59 -2.23 9.26
N LEU A 85 1.61 -2.59 10.05
CA LEU A 85 2.98 -2.80 9.55
C LEU A 85 3.12 -4.06 8.71
N THR A 86 2.11 -4.94 8.72
CA THR A 86 2.04 -6.08 7.81
C THR A 86 1.30 -5.71 6.53
N LEU A 87 0.16 -5.04 6.61
CA LEU A 87 -0.71 -4.81 5.45
C LEU A 87 -0.39 -3.56 4.65
N GLN A 88 0.09 -2.49 5.27
CA GLN A 88 0.43 -1.25 4.57
C GLN A 88 1.53 -1.46 3.50
N PRO A 89 2.63 -2.19 3.77
CA PRO A 89 3.61 -2.52 2.73
C PRO A 89 3.05 -3.45 1.64
N VAL A 90 2.12 -4.35 2.00
CA VAL A 90 1.45 -5.22 1.02
C VAL A 90 0.55 -4.42 0.08
N ILE A 91 -0.18 -3.42 0.59
CA ILE A 91 -0.98 -2.50 -0.23
C ILE A 91 -0.07 -1.80 -1.26
N GLY A 92 1.07 -1.28 -0.81
CA GLY A 92 2.06 -0.66 -1.69
C GLY A 92 2.64 -1.63 -2.72
N ALA A 93 2.98 -2.86 -2.33
CA ALA A 93 3.51 -3.88 -3.24
C ALA A 93 2.48 -4.35 -4.28
N ILE A 94 1.20 -4.40 -3.93
CA ILE A 94 0.11 -4.72 -4.86
C ILE A 94 -0.19 -3.56 -5.81
N GLY A 95 -0.04 -2.32 -5.32
CA GLY A 95 -0.25 -1.11 -6.10
C GLY A 95 0.96 -0.64 -6.91
N ALA A 96 2.04 -1.42 -6.96
CA ALA A 96 3.26 -1.12 -7.73
C ALA A 96 3.16 -1.60 -9.18
#